data_AF-A0A379ZBX0-F1
#
_entry.id   AF-A0A379ZBX0-F1
#
_cell.length_a   1.000
_cell.length_b   1.000
_cell.length_c   1.000
_cell.angle_alpha   90.00
_cell.angle_beta   90.00
_cell.angle_gamma   90.00
#
_symmetry.space_group_name_H-M   'P 1'
#
loop_
_entity.id
_entity.type
_entity.pdbx_description
1 polymer ?
#
loop_
_entity_poly.entity_id
_entity_poly.type
_entity_poly.pdbx_seq_one_letter_code
_entity_poly.pdbx_strand_id
1 'polypeptide(L)'
;MLAVELVIVLLAIFLGARLGGIGIGFAGGLGVLVLALIGVKPGSIPFDVISIIMAVIAAISAMQVAGGMDYLVQQTEKLLRKNPKHITILAPIVTYFLTIFAGTGNISLSALPVIAEVAKEQGIKPCRPLSTAVVSAQIAITASPISAAVVYMSSVMEGHGVSYLHLLMVVMPSTFCAVVLMSLLVSWLFDSKLV
;
A
#
# COMPACT_ATOMS: atom_id res chain seq x y z
N MET A 1 -24.29 4.37 -23.31
CA MET A 1 -22.86 4.22 -23.66
C MET A 1 -22.01 4.04 -22.40
N LEU A 2 -22.03 4.97 -21.45
CA LEU A 2 -21.36 4.85 -20.13
C LEU A 2 -21.61 3.52 -19.38
N ALA A 3 -22.85 3.02 -19.33
CA ALA A 3 -23.16 1.76 -18.64
C ALA A 3 -22.48 0.53 -19.28
N VAL A 4 -22.34 0.52 -20.61
CA VAL A 4 -21.70 -0.58 -21.35
C VAL A 4 -20.19 -0.55 -21.14
N GLU A 5 -19.59 0.63 -21.21
CA GLU A 5 -18.16 0.85 -20.93
C GLU A 5 -17.81 0.43 -19.50
N LEU A 6 -18.65 0.81 -18.53
CA LEU A 6 -18.46 0.44 -17.13
C LEU A 6 -18.55 -1.07 -16.92
N VAL A 7 -19.49 -1.75 -17.56
CA VAL A 7 -19.59 -3.22 -17.50
C VAL A 7 -18.33 -3.89 -18.06
N ILE A 8 -17.80 -3.39 -19.19
CA ILE A 8 -16.57 -3.92 -19.79
C ILE A 8 -15.38 -3.75 -18.84
N VAL A 9 -15.23 -2.56 -18.25
CA VAL A 9 -14.17 -2.28 -17.27
C VAL A 9 -14.31 -3.20 -16.06
N LEU A 10 -15.50 -3.36 -15.50
CA LEU A 10 -15.74 -4.25 -14.37
C LEU A 10 -15.44 -5.72 -14.69
N LEU A 11 -15.82 -6.19 -15.89
CA LEU A 11 -15.52 -7.54 -16.35
C LEU A 11 -14.01 -7.74 -16.52
N ALA A 12 -13.30 -6.76 -17.08
CA ALA A 12 -11.84 -6.81 -17.22
C ALA A 12 -11.14 -6.83 -15.84
N ILE A 13 -11.59 -6.01 -14.88
CA ILE A 13 -11.07 -6.01 -13.51
C ILE A 13 -11.35 -7.35 -12.82
N PHE A 14 -12.57 -7.88 -12.95
CA PHE A 14 -12.95 -9.16 -12.37
C PHE A 14 -12.11 -10.32 -12.92
N LEU A 15 -11.92 -10.36 -14.24
CA LEU A 15 -11.08 -11.36 -14.90
C LEU A 15 -9.63 -11.24 -14.45
N GLY A 16 -9.09 -10.02 -14.40
CA GLY A 16 -7.73 -9.74 -13.94
C GLY A 16 -7.51 -10.15 -12.49
N ALA A 17 -8.43 -9.77 -11.59
CA ALA A 17 -8.36 -10.13 -10.18
C ALA A 17 -8.40 -11.64 -9.94
N ARG A 18 -9.14 -12.40 -10.78
CA ARG A 18 -9.21 -13.86 -10.68
C ARG A 18 -7.95 -14.55 -11.22
N LEU A 19 -7.35 -14.02 -12.28
CA LEU A 19 -6.13 -14.57 -12.88
C LEU A 19 -4.88 -14.27 -12.04
N GLY A 20 -4.84 -13.10 -11.39
CA GLY A 20 -3.73 -12.69 -10.53
C GLY A 20 -2.40 -12.45 -11.26
N GLY A 21 -1.42 -11.90 -10.54
CA GLY A 21 -0.06 -11.68 -11.05
C GLY A 21 -0.01 -10.91 -12.39
N ILE A 22 0.66 -11.47 -13.39
CA ILE A 22 0.79 -10.89 -14.73
C ILE A 22 -0.59 -10.83 -15.45
N GLY A 23 -1.53 -11.70 -15.10
CA GLY A 23 -2.87 -11.74 -15.68
C GLY A 23 -3.68 -10.47 -15.47
N ILE A 24 -3.41 -9.72 -14.40
CA ILE A 24 -4.04 -8.41 -14.13
C ILE A 24 -3.66 -7.41 -15.25
N GLY A 25 -2.40 -7.39 -15.67
CA GLY A 25 -1.91 -6.52 -16.73
C GLY A 25 -2.54 -6.85 -18.09
N PHE A 26 -2.58 -8.14 -18.45
CA PHE A 26 -3.21 -8.58 -19.70
C PHE A 26 -4.71 -8.31 -19.73
N ALA A 27 -5.42 -8.55 -18.63
CA ALA A 27 -6.85 -8.27 -18.54
C ALA A 27 -7.15 -6.76 -18.68
N GLY A 28 -6.29 -5.90 -18.12
CA GLY A 28 -6.36 -4.45 -18.32
C GLY A 28 -6.17 -4.05 -19.79
N GLY A 29 -5.15 -4.59 -20.46
CA GLY A 29 -4.92 -4.34 -21.88
C GLY A 29 -6.07 -4.83 -22.77
N LEU A 30 -6.62 -6.01 -22.47
CA LEU A 30 -7.78 -6.55 -23.15
C LEU A 30 -9.02 -5.67 -22.95
N GLY A 31 -9.24 -5.16 -21.74
CA GLY A 31 -10.30 -4.20 -21.45
C GLY A 31 -10.20 -2.93 -22.32
N VAL A 32 -8.99 -2.35 -22.44
CA VAL A 32 -8.74 -1.19 -23.30
C VAL A 32 -9.00 -1.51 -24.77
N LEU A 33 -8.59 -2.69 -25.25
CA LEU A 33 -8.86 -3.13 -26.63
C LEU A 33 -10.36 -3.25 -26.91
N VAL A 34 -11.12 -3.85 -26.01
CA VAL A 34 -12.58 -4.01 -26.17
C VAL A 34 -13.28 -2.64 -26.15
N LEU A 35 -12.85 -1.71 -25.29
CA LEU A 35 -13.37 -0.34 -25.29
C LEU A 35 -13.06 0.39 -26.60
N ALA A 36 -11.85 0.21 -27.14
CA ALA A 36 -11.45 0.79 -28.42
C ALA A 36 -12.30 0.29 -29.59
N LEU A 37 -12.65 -1.00 -29.60
CA LEU A 37 -13.52 -1.61 -30.62
C LEU A 37 -14.95 -1.04 -30.63
N ILE A 38 -15.43 -0.53 -29.49
CA ILE A 38 -16.77 0.09 -29.36
C ILE A 38 -16.73 1.61 -29.67
N GLY A 39 -15.56 2.14 -30.06
CA GLY A 39 -15.40 3.52 -30.53
C GLY A 39 -14.88 4.50 -29.48
N VAL A 40 -14.47 4.03 -28.30
CA VAL A 40 -13.80 4.86 -27.29
C VAL A 40 -12.36 5.10 -27.74
N LYS A 41 -11.94 6.37 -27.87
CA LYS A 41 -10.55 6.68 -28.23
C LYS A 41 -9.60 6.20 -27.13
N PRO A 42 -8.61 5.35 -27.44
CA PRO A 42 -7.58 4.98 -26.49
C PRO A 42 -6.82 6.22 -26.01
N GLY A 43 -6.47 6.26 -24.73
CA GLY A 43 -5.56 7.27 -24.21
C GLY A 43 -4.13 7.08 -24.73
N SER A 44 -3.26 8.03 -24.41
CA SER A 44 -1.82 7.88 -24.63
C SER A 44 -1.25 6.78 -23.73
N ILE A 45 -0.24 6.06 -24.23
CA ILE A 45 0.50 5.09 -23.43
C ILE A 45 1.31 5.85 -22.38
N PRO A 46 1.17 5.56 -21.07
CA PRO A 46 1.85 6.30 -20.01
C PRO A 46 3.29 5.77 -19.84
N PHE A 47 4.16 6.06 -20.80
CA PHE A 47 5.56 5.61 -20.79
C PHE A 47 6.33 6.04 -19.53
N ASP A 48 6.04 7.23 -19.01
CA ASP A 48 6.67 7.73 -17.78
C ASP A 48 6.34 6.82 -16.59
N VAL A 49 5.07 6.42 -16.47
CA VAL A 49 4.59 5.56 -15.38
C VAL A 49 5.19 4.17 -15.50
N ILE A 50 5.22 3.59 -16.72
CA ILE A 50 5.84 2.28 -16.97
C ILE A 50 7.33 2.30 -16.60
N SER A 51 8.04 3.36 -17.02
CA SER A 51 9.48 3.50 -16.77
C SER A 51 9.79 3.63 -15.27
N ILE A 52 8.96 4.37 -14.53
CA ILE A 52 9.12 4.50 -13.08
C ILE A 52 8.81 3.18 -12.38
N ILE A 53 7.75 2.46 -12.76
CA ILE A 53 7.48 1.11 -12.22
C ILE A 53 8.67 0.18 -12.43
N MET A 54 9.25 0.17 -13.64
CA MET A 54 10.44 -0.62 -13.96
C MET A 54 11.64 -0.26 -13.08
N ALA A 55 11.93 1.03 -12.91
CA ALA A 55 13.02 1.52 -12.06
C ALA A 55 12.81 1.14 -10.58
N VAL A 56 11.57 1.28 -10.09
CA VAL A 56 11.19 0.93 -8.73
C VAL A 56 11.31 -0.58 -8.48
N ILE A 57 10.84 -1.41 -9.42
CA ILE A 57 10.99 -2.87 -9.33
C ILE A 57 12.48 -3.24 -9.27
N ALA A 58 13.31 -2.65 -10.13
CA ALA A 58 14.75 -2.90 -10.12
C ALA A 58 15.40 -2.49 -8.78
N ALA A 59 15.05 -1.31 -8.24
CA ALA A 59 15.56 -0.84 -6.96
C ALA A 59 15.11 -1.73 -5.78
N ILE A 60 13.83 -2.13 -5.76
CA ILE A 60 13.30 -3.04 -4.75
C ILE A 60 13.99 -4.39 -4.88
N SER A 61 14.10 -4.99 -6.06
CA SER A 61 14.80 -6.26 -6.26
C SER A 61 16.25 -6.21 -5.80
N ALA A 62 16.97 -5.11 -6.07
CA ALA A 62 18.33 -4.91 -5.56
C ALA A 62 18.35 -4.83 -4.02
N MET A 63 17.41 -4.10 -3.41
CA MET A 63 17.26 -4.03 -1.96
C MET A 63 16.92 -5.40 -1.33
N GLN A 64 16.08 -6.20 -1.99
CA GLN A 64 15.72 -7.55 -1.55
C GLN A 64 16.95 -8.47 -1.57
N VAL A 65 17.71 -8.47 -2.66
CA VAL A 65 18.93 -9.29 -2.80
C VAL A 65 20.02 -8.85 -1.81
N ALA A 66 20.10 -7.56 -1.49
CA ALA A 66 21.01 -7.04 -0.48
C ALA A 66 20.60 -7.35 0.97
N GLY A 67 19.45 -8.01 1.20
CA GLY A 67 18.92 -8.28 2.55
C GLY A 67 18.28 -7.06 3.23
N GLY A 68 17.99 -5.99 2.48
CA GLY A 68 17.40 -4.76 3.01
C GLY A 68 15.99 -4.96 3.56
N MET A 69 15.19 -5.85 2.96
CA MET A 69 13.88 -6.21 3.53
C MET A 69 14.01 -6.91 4.86
N ASP A 70 14.91 -7.89 4.97
CA ASP A 70 15.15 -8.61 6.23
C ASP A 70 15.62 -7.65 7.31
N TYR A 71 16.47 -6.69 6.96
CA TYR A 71 16.86 -5.60 7.86
C TYR A 71 15.65 -4.79 8.34
N LEU A 72 14.77 -4.34 7.45
CA LEU A 72 13.58 -3.55 7.83
C LEU A 72 12.63 -4.34 8.75
N VAL A 73 12.45 -5.64 8.48
CA VAL A 73 11.65 -6.53 9.35
C VAL A 73 12.32 -6.71 10.71
N GLN A 74 13.64 -6.90 10.74
CA GLN A 74 14.38 -7.02 12.01
C GLN A 74 14.33 -5.73 12.85
N GLN A 75 14.40 -4.56 12.21
CA GLN A 75 14.23 -3.28 12.91
C GLN A 75 12.81 -3.13 13.47
N THR A 76 11.80 -3.57 12.70
CA THR A 76 10.41 -3.58 13.15
C THR A 76 10.23 -4.47 14.37
N GLU A 77 10.79 -5.67 14.36
CA GLU A 77 10.76 -6.57 15.51
C GLU A 77 11.41 -5.93 16.74
N LYS A 78 12.63 -5.39 16.60
CA LYS A 78 13.35 -4.72 17.70
C LYS A 78 12.52 -3.58 18.31
N LEU A 79 11.89 -2.77 17.46
CA LEU A 79 11.09 -1.63 17.90
C LEU A 79 9.81 -2.07 18.62
N LEU A 80 9.11 -3.08 18.10
CA LEU A 80 7.90 -3.63 18.71
C LEU A 80 8.18 -4.33 20.05
N ARG A 81 9.25 -5.14 20.12
CA ARG A 81 9.67 -5.82 21.36
C ARG A 81 10.18 -4.87 22.44
N LYS A 82 10.72 -3.69 22.07
CA LYS A 82 11.17 -2.68 23.03
C LYS A 82 10.03 -2.01 23.78
N ASN A 83 8.88 -1.80 23.13
CA ASN A 83 7.70 -1.13 23.71
C ASN A 83 6.41 -1.98 23.55
N PRO A 84 6.39 -3.21 24.07
CA PRO A 84 5.39 -4.20 23.69
C PRO A 84 4.00 -3.87 24.29
N LYS A 85 3.96 -3.12 25.41
CA LYS A 85 2.70 -2.63 26.04
C LYS A 85 1.86 -1.73 25.12
N HIS A 86 2.48 -1.07 24.13
CA HIS A 86 1.81 -0.13 23.23
C HIS A 86 1.64 -0.70 21.80
N ILE A 87 1.65 -2.03 21.65
CA ILE A 87 1.65 -2.67 20.33
C ILE A 87 0.46 -2.25 19.45
N THR A 88 -0.73 -2.01 20.02
CA THR A 88 -1.92 -1.58 19.27
C THR A 88 -1.71 -0.25 18.55
N ILE A 89 -0.88 0.64 19.12
CA ILE A 89 -0.53 1.94 18.54
C ILE A 89 0.72 1.81 17.66
N LEU A 90 1.70 1.05 18.13
CA LEU A 90 3.00 0.96 17.47
C LEU A 90 2.96 0.13 16.19
N ALA A 91 2.20 -0.97 16.15
CA ALA A 91 2.07 -1.84 14.98
C ALA A 91 1.65 -1.08 13.69
N PRO A 92 0.57 -0.28 13.67
CA PRO A 92 0.20 0.46 12.48
C PRO A 92 1.22 1.54 12.09
N ILE A 93 1.84 2.22 13.06
CA ILE A 93 2.87 3.24 12.77
C ILE A 93 4.10 2.62 12.14
N VAL A 94 4.60 1.51 12.69
CA VAL A 94 5.79 0.85 12.14
C VAL A 94 5.50 0.26 10.77
N THR A 95 4.32 -0.33 10.59
CA THR A 95 3.87 -0.85 9.29
C THR A 95 3.73 0.25 8.24
N TYR A 96 3.30 1.46 8.63
CA TYR A 96 3.24 2.63 7.75
C TYR A 96 4.62 2.98 7.20
N PHE A 97 5.61 3.16 8.09
CA PHE A 97 6.98 3.49 7.68
C PHE A 97 7.60 2.38 6.83
N LEU A 98 7.42 1.12 7.25
CA LEU A 98 7.94 -0.02 6.53
C LEU A 98 7.34 -0.12 5.12
N THR A 99 6.07 0.26 4.94
CA THR A 99 5.44 0.35 3.61
C THR A 99 5.90 1.57 2.80
N ILE A 100 6.13 2.72 3.44
CA ILE A 100 6.71 3.89 2.75
C ILE A 100 8.08 3.55 2.16
N PHE A 101 8.93 2.87 2.93
CA PHE A 101 10.27 2.48 2.49
C PHE A 101 10.26 1.33 1.48
N ALA A 102 9.37 0.34 1.66
CA ALA A 102 9.28 -0.80 0.74
C ALA A 102 8.53 -0.48 -0.57
N GLY A 103 7.67 0.56 -0.57
CA GLY A 103 6.85 0.94 -1.72
C GLY A 103 5.69 0.01 -2.04
N THR A 104 5.43 -1.02 -1.23
CA THR A 104 4.36 -2.01 -1.43
C THR A 104 3.71 -2.39 -0.11
N GLY A 105 2.38 -2.52 -0.08
CA GLY A 105 1.66 -2.93 1.14
C GLY A 105 1.81 -4.41 1.48
N ASN A 106 2.24 -5.24 0.51
CA ASN A 106 2.47 -6.68 0.75
C ASN A 106 3.62 -6.94 1.71
N ILE A 107 4.50 -5.96 1.93
CA ILE A 107 5.56 -6.04 2.93
C ILE A 107 4.99 -6.25 4.36
N SER A 108 3.74 -5.80 4.59
CA SER A 108 3.08 -6.00 5.88
C SER A 108 2.95 -7.48 6.23
N LEU A 109 2.80 -8.37 5.24
CA LEU A 109 2.69 -9.81 5.44
C LEU A 109 3.91 -10.40 6.18
N SER A 110 5.09 -9.81 6.01
CA SER A 110 6.31 -10.21 6.73
C SER A 110 6.34 -9.68 8.17
N ALA A 111 5.65 -8.58 8.46
CA ALA A 111 5.57 -7.99 9.80
C ALA A 111 4.40 -8.56 10.63
N LEU A 112 3.34 -9.07 10.00
CA LEU A 112 2.17 -9.63 10.69
C LEU A 112 2.51 -10.75 11.69
N PRO A 113 3.38 -11.75 11.38
CA PRO A 113 3.75 -12.78 12.33
C PRO A 113 4.39 -12.21 13.60
N VAL A 114 5.31 -11.26 13.42
CA VAL A 114 6.00 -10.56 14.52
C VAL A 114 5.00 -9.77 15.37
N ILE A 115 4.09 -9.03 14.75
CA ILE A 115 3.03 -8.30 15.46
C ILE A 115 2.14 -9.25 16.24
N ALA A 116 1.77 -10.40 15.66
CA ALA A 116 0.93 -11.39 16.32
C ALA A 116 1.63 -12.03 17.54
N GLU A 117 2.92 -12.32 17.42
CA GLU A 117 3.73 -12.91 18.49
C GLU A 117 3.88 -11.94 19.66
N VAL A 118 4.33 -10.71 19.41
CA VAL A 118 4.51 -9.69 20.45
C VAL A 118 3.16 -9.31 21.10
N ALA A 119 2.05 -9.33 20.34
CA ALA A 119 0.71 -9.13 20.90
C ALA A 119 0.34 -10.23 21.90
N LYS A 120 0.59 -11.50 21.55
CA LYS A 120 0.29 -12.65 22.42
C LYS A 120 1.15 -12.65 23.68
N GLU A 121 2.45 -12.36 23.57
CA GLU A 121 3.36 -12.27 24.72
C GLU A 121 2.89 -11.23 25.77
N GLN A 122 2.22 -10.17 25.33
CA GLN A 122 1.69 -9.12 26.22
C GLN A 122 0.26 -9.38 26.68
N GLY A 123 -0.36 -10.50 26.29
CA GLY A 123 -1.77 -10.74 26.56
C GLY A 123 -2.67 -9.69 25.91
N ILE A 124 -2.35 -9.26 24.69
CA ILE A 124 -3.15 -8.33 23.87
C ILE A 124 -3.76 -9.09 22.69
N LYS A 125 -5.07 -8.94 22.47
CA LYS A 125 -5.80 -9.59 21.35
C LYS A 125 -5.16 -9.24 19.99
N PRO A 126 -4.58 -10.19 19.25
CA PRO A 126 -3.82 -9.90 18.02
C PRO A 126 -4.68 -9.32 16.90
N CYS A 127 -5.98 -9.64 16.85
CA CYS A 127 -6.88 -9.12 15.82
C CYS A 127 -6.75 -7.61 15.62
N ARG A 128 -6.55 -6.84 16.69
CA ARG A 128 -6.49 -5.37 16.58
C ARG A 128 -5.21 -4.85 15.95
N PRO A 129 -4.01 -5.09 16.51
CA PRO A 129 -2.77 -4.62 15.91
C PRO A 129 -2.56 -5.19 14.51
N LEU A 130 -3.06 -6.42 14.21
CA LEU A 130 -3.01 -6.99 12.87
C LEU A 130 -3.91 -6.24 11.89
N SER A 131 -5.19 -6.03 12.22
CA SER A 131 -6.11 -5.30 11.33
C SER A 131 -5.67 -3.87 11.08
N THR A 132 -5.22 -3.15 12.12
CA THR A 132 -4.75 -1.77 11.97
C THR A 132 -3.44 -1.70 11.17
N ALA A 133 -2.54 -2.67 11.32
CA ALA A 133 -1.32 -2.76 10.52
C ALA A 133 -1.60 -2.93 9.02
N VAL A 134 -2.51 -3.84 8.63
CA VAL A 134 -2.85 -4.05 7.22
C VAL A 134 -3.48 -2.80 6.60
N VAL A 135 -4.41 -2.15 7.30
CA VAL A 135 -5.02 -0.90 6.83
C VAL A 135 -3.97 0.21 6.70
N SER A 136 -3.09 0.31 7.68
CA SER A 136 -1.98 1.27 7.67
C SER A 136 -1.05 1.06 6.47
N ALA A 137 -0.73 -0.19 6.12
CA ALA A 137 0.06 -0.51 4.94
C ALA A 137 -0.60 0.03 3.66
N GLN A 138 -1.89 -0.22 3.46
CA GLN A 138 -2.57 0.22 2.23
C GLN A 138 -2.69 1.75 2.14
N ILE A 139 -2.87 2.43 3.26
CA ILE A 139 -2.84 3.89 3.32
C ILE A 139 -1.42 4.42 3.05
N ALA A 140 -0.38 3.76 3.56
CA ALA A 140 1.00 4.16 3.35
C ALA A 140 1.44 4.07 1.87
N ILE A 141 0.86 3.15 1.08
CA ILE A 141 1.12 3.06 -0.37
C ILE A 141 0.83 4.39 -1.06
N THR A 142 -0.23 5.11 -0.63
CA THR A 142 -0.59 6.40 -1.25
C THR A 142 0.31 7.54 -0.80
N ALA A 143 1.14 7.33 0.21
CA ALA A 143 2.10 8.32 0.71
C ALA A 143 3.56 8.01 0.30
N SER A 144 3.82 6.80 -0.21
CA SER A 144 5.17 6.38 -0.57
C SER A 144 5.63 7.05 -1.87
N PRO A 145 6.80 7.72 -1.86
CA PRO A 145 7.36 8.36 -3.06
C PRO A 145 7.82 7.34 -4.12
N ILE A 146 7.96 6.08 -3.73
CA ILE A 146 8.41 4.99 -4.60
C ILE A 146 7.20 4.25 -5.20
N SER A 147 5.99 4.49 -4.68
CA SER A 147 4.78 3.79 -5.11
C SER A 147 4.29 4.27 -6.48
N ALA A 148 3.98 3.30 -7.35
CA ALA A 148 3.40 3.53 -8.67
C ALA A 148 2.12 4.37 -8.62
N ALA A 149 1.31 4.21 -7.56
CA ALA A 149 0.07 4.96 -7.39
C ALA A 149 0.31 6.47 -7.21
N VAL A 150 1.32 6.84 -6.41
CA VAL A 150 1.67 8.25 -6.14
C VAL A 150 2.28 8.90 -7.36
N VAL A 151 3.15 8.17 -8.05
CA VAL A 151 3.76 8.61 -9.31
C VAL A 151 2.70 8.86 -10.37
N TYR A 152 1.79 7.92 -10.56
CA TYR A 152 0.68 8.10 -11.50
C TYR A 152 -0.17 9.31 -11.12
N MET A 153 -0.55 9.44 -9.84
CA MET A 153 -1.32 10.59 -9.37
C MET A 153 -0.59 11.91 -9.61
N SER A 154 0.73 11.95 -9.39
CA SER A 154 1.56 13.12 -9.71
C SER A 154 1.49 13.49 -11.19
N SER A 155 1.60 12.52 -12.09
CA SER A 155 1.54 12.79 -13.54
C SER A 155 0.20 13.40 -13.98
N VAL A 156 -0.90 13.02 -13.32
CA VAL A 156 -2.24 13.59 -13.58
C VAL A 156 -2.38 14.99 -12.97
N MET A 157 -1.78 15.20 -11.80
CA MET A 157 -1.84 16.45 -11.03
C MET A 157 -0.91 17.54 -11.56
N GLU A 158 0.15 17.19 -12.30
CA GLU A 158 1.02 18.15 -12.98
C GLU A 158 0.24 19.03 -13.96
N GLY A 159 -0.74 18.45 -14.68
CA GLY A 159 -1.65 19.21 -15.56
C GLY A 159 -2.52 20.24 -14.84
N HIS A 160 -2.62 20.15 -13.51
CA HIS A 160 -3.36 21.07 -12.64
C HIS A 160 -2.43 22.01 -11.85
N GLY A 161 -1.12 22.03 -12.17
CA GLY A 161 -0.13 22.90 -11.53
C GLY A 161 0.36 22.41 -10.16
N VAL A 162 0.04 21.17 -9.77
CA VAL A 162 0.50 20.60 -8.50
C VAL A 162 1.79 19.81 -8.75
N SER A 163 2.89 20.32 -8.19
CA SER A 163 4.18 19.62 -8.23
C SER A 163 4.15 18.33 -7.41
N TYR A 164 4.92 17.32 -7.83
CA TYR A 164 5.18 16.09 -7.09
C TYR A 164 5.50 16.34 -5.60
N LEU A 165 6.35 17.33 -5.31
CA LEU A 165 6.75 17.64 -3.94
C LEU A 165 5.59 18.22 -3.13
N HIS A 166 4.72 19.03 -3.76
CA HIS A 166 3.51 19.55 -3.12
C HIS A 166 2.52 18.43 -2.80
N LEU A 167 2.35 17.47 -3.72
CA LEU A 167 1.51 16.30 -3.49
C LEU A 167 2.01 15.51 -2.27
N LEU A 168 3.30 15.18 -2.22
CA LEU A 168 3.88 14.47 -1.07
C LEU A 168 3.76 15.25 0.23
N MET A 169 3.95 16.57 0.18
CA MET A 169 3.84 17.46 1.36
C MET A 169 2.43 17.44 1.95
N VAL A 170 1.39 17.17 1.17
CA VAL A 170 0.02 17.03 1.66
C VAL A 170 -0.30 15.60 2.04
N VAL A 171 0.06 14.63 1.19
CA VAL A 171 -0.36 13.24 1.37
C VAL A 171 0.40 12.55 2.51
N MET A 172 1.71 12.75 2.65
CA MET A 172 2.46 12.12 3.75
C MET A 172 1.95 12.56 5.14
N PRO A 173 1.79 13.86 5.44
CA PRO A 173 1.28 14.27 6.75
C PRO A 173 -0.17 13.86 6.98
N SER A 174 -1.04 14.00 5.97
CA SER A 174 -2.47 13.67 6.13
C SER A 174 -2.69 12.18 6.40
N THR A 175 -2.02 11.30 5.65
CA THR A 175 -2.12 9.85 5.84
C THR A 175 -1.45 9.38 7.12
N PHE A 176 -0.30 9.95 7.49
CA PHE A 176 0.34 9.65 8.77
C PHE A 176 -0.56 10.05 9.94
N CYS A 177 -1.13 11.27 9.92
CA CYS A 177 -2.09 11.71 10.93
C CYS A 177 -3.32 10.79 10.99
N ALA A 178 -3.85 10.35 9.85
CA ALA A 178 -4.97 9.41 9.80
C ALA A 178 -4.61 8.06 10.45
N VAL A 179 -3.41 7.52 10.21
CA VAL A 179 -2.93 6.28 10.84
C VAL A 179 -2.76 6.45 12.35
N VAL A 180 -2.17 7.56 12.79
CA VAL A 180 -2.01 7.86 14.23
C VAL A 180 -3.37 7.98 14.91
N LEU A 181 -4.30 8.76 14.35
CA LEU A 181 -5.66 8.91 14.88
C LEU A 181 -6.40 7.57 14.92
N MET A 182 -6.32 6.76 13.85
CA MET A 182 -6.91 5.43 13.81
C MET A 182 -6.34 4.53 14.92
N SER A 183 -5.02 4.56 15.10
CA SER A 183 -4.36 3.75 16.12
C SER A 183 -4.77 4.15 17.55
N LEU A 184 -4.96 5.45 17.81
CA LEU A 184 -5.43 5.97 19.10
C LEU A 184 -6.89 5.62 19.35
N LEU A 185 -7.76 5.80 18.35
CA LEU A 185 -9.17 5.44 18.44
C LEU A 185 -9.35 3.95 18.73
N VAL A 186 -8.64 3.07 18.01
CA VAL A 186 -8.72 1.62 18.22
C VAL A 186 -8.19 1.23 19.62
N SER A 187 -7.14 1.91 20.10
CA SER A 187 -6.61 1.66 21.45
C SER A 187 -7.52 2.16 22.57
N TRP A 188 -8.35 3.20 22.32
CA TRP A 188 -9.23 3.78 23.34
C TRP A 188 -10.62 3.13 23.37
N LEU A 189 -11.20 2.83 22.19
CA LEU A 189 -12.57 2.31 22.10
C LEU A 189 -12.69 0.82 22.49
N PHE A 190 -11.61 0.05 22.40
CA PHE A 190 -11.69 -1.41 22.47
C PHE A 190 -10.81 -2.00 23.58
N ASP A 191 -11.36 -2.89 24.41
CA ASP A 191 -10.70 -3.47 25.59
C ASP A 191 -9.54 -4.42 25.25
N SER A 192 -8.30 -3.99 25.47
CA SER A 192 -7.05 -4.60 24.97
C SER A 192 -6.76 -6.02 25.47
N LYS A 193 -7.44 -6.48 26.52
CA LYS A 193 -7.09 -7.72 27.21
C LYS A 193 -7.42 -8.97 26.38
N LEU A 194 -6.43 -9.84 26.27
CA LEU A 194 -6.56 -11.24 25.86
C LEU A 194 -7.18 -11.97 27.06
N VAL A 195 -8.43 -12.39 26.90
CA VAL A 195 -9.19 -13.14 27.91
C VAL A 195 -8.57 -14.53 28.04
#